data_AF-A0A4Z0BTC2-F1
#
_entry.id   AF-A0A4Z0BTC2-F1
#
_cell.length_a   1.000
_cell.length_b   1.000
_cell.length_c   1.000
_cell.angle_alpha   90.00
_cell.angle_beta   90.00
_cell.angle_gamma   90.00
#
_symmetry.space_group_name_H-M   'P 1'
#
loop_
_entity.id
_entity.type
_entity.pdbx_description
1 polymer ?
#
loop_
_entity_poly.entity_id
_entity_poly.type
_entity_poly.pdbx_seq_one_letter_code
_entity_poly.pdbx_strand_id
1 'polypeptide(L)' 'MAEQARRAYLDWQKADADAREAESRLKAAWVAYDKGGPAPSESLIAQVSRARAIANDRLTMAVLALGAASRRDKA' A
#
# COMPACT_ATOMS: atom_id res chain seq x y z
N MET A 1 2.97 11.90 20.62
CA MET A 1 3.12 12.11 19.16
C MET A 1 4.03 11.07 18.52
N ALA A 2 5.19 10.75 19.09
CA ALA A 2 6.06 9.67 18.60
C ALA A 2 5.33 8.31 18.44
N GLU A 3 4.50 7.93 19.42
CA GLU A 3 3.71 6.70 19.35
C GLU A 3 2.63 6.72 18.25
N GLN A 4 2.05 7.90 17.97
CA GLN A 4 1.06 8.07 16.90
C GLN A 4 1.71 7.97 15.51
N ALA A 5 2.90 8.57 15.34
CA ALA A 5 3.68 8.43 14.12
C ALA A 5 4.14 6.99 13.89
N ARG A 6 4.59 6.30 14.95
CA ARG A 6 4.95 4.88 14.91
C ARG A 6 3.76 4.02 14.49
N ARG A 7 2.58 4.23 15.09
CA ARG A 7 1.37 3.47 14.73
C ARG A 7 0.96 3.70 13.28
N ALA A 8 0.97 4.95 12.81
CA ALA A 8 0.64 5.27 11.43
C ALA A 8 1.62 4.63 10.43
N TYR A 9 2.91 4.55 10.79
CA TYR A 9 3.93 3.85 10.00
C TYR A 9 3.67 2.34 9.93
N LEU A 10 3.34 1.70 11.05
CA LEU A 10 3.02 0.27 11.08
C LEU A 10 1.74 -0.05 10.29
N ASP A 11 0.72 0.81 10.37
CA ASP A 11 -0.50 0.70 9.57
C ASP A 11 -0.19 0.80 8.06
N TRP A 12 0.68 1.74 7.66
CA TRP A 12 1.16 1.83 6.28
C TRP A 12 1.92 0.57 5.86
N GLN A 13 2.85 0.09 6.68
CA GLN A 13 3.66 -1.08 6.35
C GLN A 13 2.80 -2.32 6.11
N LYS A 14 1.74 -2.50 6.90
CA LYS A 14 0.76 -3.57 6.69
C LYS A 14 0.00 -3.39 5.37
N ALA A 15 -0.51 -2.19 5.09
CA ALA A 15 -1.23 -1.92 3.85
C ALA A 15 -0.34 -2.07 2.60
N ASP A 16 0.95 -1.71 2.68
CA ASP A 16 1.92 -1.92 1.59
C ASP A 16 2.19 -3.41 1.35
N ALA A 17 2.29 -4.22 2.41
CA ALA A 17 2.44 -5.67 2.28
C ALA A 17 1.24 -6.30 1.57
N ASP A 18 0.01 -5.93 1.95
CA ASP A 18 -1.22 -6.40 1.32
C ASP A 18 -1.28 -5.98 -0.17
N ALA A 19 -0.87 -4.75 -0.48
CA ALA A 19 -0.82 -4.26 -1.86
C ALA A 19 0.22 -5.01 -2.71
N ARG A 20 1.41 -5.28 -2.17
CA ARG A 20 2.46 -6.08 -2.86
C ARG A 20 2.02 -7.50 -3.12
N GLU A 21 1.30 -8.12 -2.19
CA GLU A 21 0.75 -9.46 -2.39
C GLU A 21 -0.25 -9.45 -3.56
N ALA A 22 -1.17 -8.48 -3.58
CA ALA A 22 -2.13 -8.33 -4.66
C ALA A 22 -1.44 -8.08 -6.02
N GLU A 23 -0.41 -7.24 -6.06
CA GLU A 23 0.41 -7.00 -7.27
C GLU A 23 1.16 -8.26 -7.72
N SER A 24 1.68 -9.06 -6.79
CA SER A 24 2.33 -10.33 -7.12
C SER A 24 1.36 -11.31 -7.79
N ARG A 25 0.11 -11.37 -7.31
CA ARG A 25 -0.95 -12.19 -7.93
C ARG A 25 -1.30 -11.67 -9.33
N LEU A 26 -1.43 -10.36 -9.50
CA LEU A 26 -1.68 -9.75 -10.82
C LEU A 26 -0.51 -10.00 -11.79
N LYS A 27 0.73 -9.89 -11.32
CA LYS A 27 1.92 -10.21 -12.11
C LYS A 27 1.93 -11.68 -12.55
N ALA A 28 1.59 -12.60 -11.65
CA ALA A 28 1.47 -14.02 -11.99
C ALA A 28 0.37 -14.26 -13.04
N ALA A 29 -0.76 -13.55 -12.95
CA ALA A 29 -1.81 -13.61 -13.95
C ALA A 29 -1.37 -13.09 -15.33
N TRP A 30 -0.61 -11.98 -15.38
CA TRP A 30 -0.01 -11.49 -16.62
C TRP A 30 0.98 -12.48 -17.23
N VAL A 31 1.85 -13.09 -16.41
CA VAL A 31 2.78 -14.13 -16.88
C VAL A 31 2.02 -15.36 -17.43
N ALA A 32 0.87 -15.70 -16.84
CA ALA A 32 0.03 -16.78 -17.36
C ALA A 32 -0.62 -16.41 -18.69
N TYR A 33 -1.11 -15.16 -18.83
CA TYR A 33 -1.65 -14.63 -20.07
C TYR A 33 -0.62 -14.66 -21.22
N ASP A 34 0.62 -14.24 -20.96
CA ASP A 34 1.71 -14.27 -21.94
C ASP A 34 2.03 -15.69 -22.43
N LYS A 35 1.70 -16.71 -21.64
CA LYS A 35 1.86 -18.14 -21.98
C LYS A 35 0.60 -18.74 -22.64
N GLY A 36 -0.36 -17.91 -23.06
CA GLY A 36 -1.62 -18.34 -23.68
C GLY A 36 -2.75 -18.64 -22.68
N GLY A 37 -2.58 -18.29 -21.41
CA GLY A 37 -3.65 -18.33 -20.41
C GLY A 37 -4.69 -17.21 -20.60
N PRO A 38 -5.75 -17.18 -19.78
CA PRO A 38 -6.72 -16.08 -19.82
C PRO A 38 -6.10 -14.77 -19.34
N ALA A 39 -6.59 -13.64 -19.85
CA ALA A 39 -6.21 -12.33 -19.37
C ALA A 39 -6.59 -12.16 -17.88
N PRO A 40 -5.85 -11.36 -17.10
CA PRO A 40 -6.23 -11.05 -15.73
C PRO A 40 -7.64 -10.44 -15.68
N SER A 41 -8.44 -10.84 -14.68
CA SER A 41 -9.79 -10.32 -14.55
C SER A 41 -9.79 -8.85 -14.13
N GLU A 42 -10.78 -8.08 -14.60
CA GLU A 42 -10.98 -6.69 -14.18
C GLU A 42 -11.13 -6.57 -12.66
N SER A 43 -11.76 -7.56 -12.02
CA SER A 43 -11.88 -7.63 -10.57
C SER A 43 -10.51 -7.69 -9.88
N LEU A 44 -9.56 -8.49 -10.40
CA LEU A 44 -8.21 -8.57 -9.86
C LEU A 44 -7.48 -7.23 -10.04
N ILE A 45 -7.56 -6.65 -11.23
CA ILE A 45 -6.96 -5.33 -11.51
C ILE A 45 -7.52 -4.27 -10.55
N ALA A 46 -8.84 -4.24 -10.36
CA ALA A 46 -9.49 -3.30 -9.44
C ALA A 46 -9.11 -3.56 -7.96
N GLN A 47 -8.92 -4.82 -7.56
CA GLN A 47 -8.43 -5.15 -6.22
C GLN A 47 -7.02 -4.62 -5.98
N VAL A 48 -6.11 -4.80 -6.94
CA VAL A 48 -4.75 -4.24 -6.87
C VAL A 48 -4.79 -2.72 -6.75
N SER A 49 -5.54 -2.05 -7.63
CA SER A 49 -5.67 -0.58 -7.61
C SER A 49 -6.19 -0.07 -6.27
N ARG A 50 -7.19 -0.74 -5.68
CA ARG A 50 -7.72 -0.38 -4.35
C ARG A 50 -6.70 -0.60 -3.25
N ALA A 51 -6.01 -1.74 -3.23
CA ALA A 51 -5.00 -2.04 -2.21
C ALA A 51 -3.86 -1.00 -2.25
N ARG A 52 -3.40 -0.64 -3.45
CA ARG A 52 -2.36 0.37 -3.64
C ARG A 52 -2.82 1.76 -3.22
N ALA A 53 -4.06 2.15 -3.53
CA ALA A 53 -4.64 3.41 -3.06
C ALA A 53 -4.68 3.48 -1.52
N ILE A 54 -5.13 2.42 -0.86
CA ILE A 54 -5.14 2.32 0.61
C ILE A 54 -3.72 2.45 1.19
N ALA A 55 -2.73 1.78 0.59
CA ALA A 55 -1.35 1.90 1.02
C ALA A 55 -0.84 3.35 0.89
N ASN A 56 -1.15 4.04 -0.20
CA ASN A 56 -0.74 5.44 -0.41
C ASN A 56 -1.42 6.40 0.57
N ASP A 57 -2.70 6.18 0.88
CA ASP A 57 -3.42 6.97 1.90
C ASP A 57 -2.77 6.79 3.28
N ARG A 58 -2.42 5.56 3.65
CA ARG A 58 -1.75 5.27 4.92
C ARG A 58 -0.35 5.85 4.97
N LEU A 59 0.40 5.84 3.86
CA LEU A 59 1.69 6.50 3.76
C LEU A 59 1.55 8.00 4.01
N THR A 60 0.55 8.63 3.39
CA THR A 60 0.27 10.06 3.57
C THR A 60 0.01 10.38 5.04
N MET A 61 -0.80 9.57 5.72
CA MET A 61 -1.06 9.73 7.15
C MET A 61 0.19 9.53 8.01
N ALA A 62 1.05 8.56 7.68
CA ALA A 62 2.32 8.33 8.38
C ALA A 62 3.28 9.52 8.25
N VAL A 63 3.41 10.08 7.04
CA VAL A 63 4.24 11.26 6.76
C VAL A 63 3.72 12.48 7.51
N LEU A 64 2.40 12.71 7.53
CA LEU A 64 1.80 13.81 8.27
C LEU A 64 2.02 13.69 9.78
N ALA A 65 1.85 12.48 10.33
CA ALA A 65 2.06 12.22 11.75
C ALA A 65 3.54 12.42 12.14
N LEU A 66 4.48 12.01 11.29
CA LEU A 66 5.92 12.24 11.50
C LEU A 66 6.24 13.74 11.47
N GLY A 67 5.75 14.47 10.47
CA GLY A 67 5.97 15.92 10.37
C GLY A 67 5.38 16.70 11.55
N ALA A 68 4.24 16.26 12.09
CA ALA A 68 3.64 16.84 13.29
C ALA A 68 4.48 16.57 14.55
N ALA A 69 5.10 15.39 14.67
CA ALA A 69 6.01 15.09 15.75
C ALA A 69 7.29 15.96 15.68
N SER A 70 7.92 16.05 14.50
CA SER A 70 9.17 16.81 14.31
C SER A 70 9.03 18.32 14.51
N ARG A 71 7.85 18.91 14.25
CA ARG A 71 7.62 20.35 14.50
C ARG A 71 7.47 20.71 15.97
N ARG A 72 7.00 19.77 16.81
CA ARG A 72 6.86 20.01 18.25
C ARG A 72 8.16 19.86 19.01
N ASP A 73 9.05 18.98 18.58
CA ASP A 73 10.37 18.83 19.22
C ASP A 73 11.27 20.06 19.04
N LYS A 74 10.88 21.01 18.16
CA LYS A 74 11.59 22.27 17.90
C LYS A 74 10.95 23.49 18.58
N ALA A 75 9.82 23.33 19.26
CA ALA A 75 9.05 24.39 19.92
C ALA A 75 9.19 24.27 21.44
#